data_AF-A0A9Q0VS96-F1
#
_entry.id   AF-A0A9Q0VS96-F1
#
_cell.length_a   1.000
_cell.length_b   1.000
_cell.length_c   1.000
_cell.angle_alpha   90.00
_cell.angle_beta   90.00
_cell.angle_gamma   90.00
#
_symmetry.space_group_name_H-M   'P 1'
#
loop_
_entity.id
_entity.type
_entity.pdbx_description
1 polymer ?
#
loop_
_entity_poly.entity_id
_entity_poly.type
_entity_poly.pdbx_seq_one_letter_code
_entity_poly.pdbx_strand_id
1 'polypeptide(L)'
;MRKTQKLNLHVSPHRAVSAVRLMRIEMGGAFADLLNEKGKGSGDNEMGYVERTLGFRTKNLDDRDLRLVTDIVGGTIRWRRYLDYLIGSLCHDDKAFRSMEPLLLQILRIGFYEIVKLDMPSYAVVDENVRLAKVSLRPGAGNMVNGILRKLVLLKESNSLPLPKLEGDDRAQARALAILYSHPVWMVRRWTKHLGQEKAIKLMMWNNDDPSFSLRANSGKGVTRADLVMQFNMLKVPHELSSHLDHFVRVKTGLQSIIQAGLLKQGLCAVQDESAGLIVSVVNPQPGDSIVDCCAAPGGKTLYMASQMHGQGMLYAIDINKGRLRILKETAKLHQVDGVITTIPSDLRTFAESCQLKSDKVLLDAPCSGLGVLSKVVVYQLICLKILVALNFDNTKDV
;
A
#
# COMPACT_ATOMS: atom_id res chain seq x y z
N MET A 1 -29.53 -23.60 15.18
CA MET A 1 -29.76 -22.24 15.71
C MET A 1 -28.43 -21.48 15.74
N ARG A 2 -28.22 -20.50 14.85
CA ARG A 2 -27.06 -19.59 14.95
C ARG A 2 -27.25 -18.77 16.23
N LYS A 3 -26.41 -18.97 17.26
CA LYS A 3 -26.36 -18.06 18.42
C LYS A 3 -26.15 -16.66 17.87
N THR A 4 -27.13 -15.78 18.03
CA THR A 4 -26.99 -14.36 17.69
C THR A 4 -25.86 -13.81 18.56
N GLN A 5 -24.67 -13.64 17.98
CA GLN A 5 -23.51 -13.12 18.70
C GLN A 5 -23.81 -11.67 19.10
N LYS A 6 -23.58 -11.34 20.37
CA LYS A 6 -23.91 -10.03 20.94
C LYS A 6 -23.02 -8.94 20.33
N LEU A 7 -23.60 -7.79 20.01
CA LEU A 7 -22.87 -6.58 19.65
C LEU A 7 -22.01 -6.15 20.84
N ASN A 8 -20.69 -6.03 20.63
CA ASN A 8 -19.78 -5.59 21.67
C ASN A 8 -19.44 -4.11 21.50
N LEU A 9 -20.10 -3.27 22.31
CA LEU A 9 -19.90 -1.81 22.30
C LEU A 9 -18.62 -1.37 23.02
N HIS A 10 -17.96 -2.28 23.75
CA HIS A 10 -16.78 -1.97 24.56
C HIS A 10 -15.47 -2.24 23.82
N VAL A 11 -15.51 -2.78 22.60
CA VAL A 11 -14.33 -3.02 21.76
C VAL A 11 -14.25 -1.96 20.68
N SER A 12 -13.06 -1.41 20.47
CA SER A 12 -12.84 -0.49 19.37
C SER A 12 -13.07 -1.19 18.02
N PRO A 13 -13.96 -0.65 17.17
CA PRO A 13 -14.27 -1.26 15.89
C PRO A 13 -13.07 -1.19 14.94
N HIS A 14 -12.29 -0.11 14.94
CA HIS A 14 -11.12 0.02 14.06
C HIS A 14 -9.99 -0.97 14.42
N ARG A 15 -9.71 -1.22 15.70
CA ARG A 15 -8.71 -2.23 16.12
C ARG A 15 -9.12 -3.65 15.77
N ALA A 16 -10.40 -3.97 16.00
CA ALA A 16 -10.98 -5.26 15.65
C ALA A 16 -10.90 -5.52 14.13
N VAL A 17 -11.33 -4.56 13.31
CA VAL A 17 -11.25 -4.67 11.84
C VAL A 17 -9.80 -4.75 11.36
N SER A 18 -8.90 -3.96 11.95
CA SER A 18 -7.47 -3.99 11.61
C SER A 18 -6.84 -5.36 11.87
N ALA A 19 -7.13 -5.97 13.02
CA ALA A 19 -6.61 -7.31 13.36
C ALA A 19 -7.07 -8.36 12.35
N VAL A 20 -8.34 -8.30 11.94
CA VAL A 20 -8.91 -9.20 10.93
C VAL A 20 -8.32 -8.97 9.54
N ARG A 21 -8.13 -7.71 9.12
CA ARG A 21 -7.47 -7.39 7.84
C ARG A 21 -6.03 -7.90 7.81
N LEU A 22 -5.27 -7.69 8.88
CA LEU A 22 -3.90 -8.20 9.00
C LEU A 22 -3.84 -9.73 8.95
N MET A 23 -4.75 -10.42 9.64
CA MET A 23 -4.89 -11.88 9.56
C MET A 23 -5.10 -12.37 8.12
N ARG A 24 -6.00 -11.74 7.37
CA ARG A 24 -6.25 -12.12 5.97
C ARG A 24 -5.01 -11.93 5.08
N ILE A 25 -4.26 -10.86 5.30
CA ILE A 25 -3.01 -10.58 4.57
C ILE A 25 -1.96 -11.66 4.86
N GLU A 26 -1.91 -12.16 6.10
CA GLU A 26 -1.08 -13.30 6.45
C GLU A 26 -1.51 -14.59 5.77
N MET A 27 -2.81 -14.83 5.62
CA MET A 27 -3.36 -16.02 4.96
C MET A 27 -3.33 -15.94 3.42
N GLY A 28 -2.73 -14.89 2.84
CA GLY A 28 -2.52 -14.76 1.39
C GLY A 28 -3.51 -13.82 0.67
N GLY A 29 -4.36 -13.10 1.40
CA GLY A 29 -5.19 -12.04 0.83
C GLY A 29 -4.35 -10.83 0.36
N ALA A 30 -4.66 -10.29 -0.82
CA ALA A 30 -4.03 -9.07 -1.31
C ALA A 30 -4.58 -7.84 -0.56
N PHE A 31 -3.71 -6.94 -0.08
CA PHE A 31 -4.13 -5.71 0.64
C PHE A 31 -5.02 -4.79 -0.19
N ALA A 32 -4.81 -4.72 -1.51
CA ALA A 32 -5.70 -3.96 -2.41
C ALA A 32 -7.11 -4.56 -2.49
N ASP A 33 -7.23 -5.89 -2.47
CA ASP A 33 -8.52 -6.58 -2.43
C ASP A 33 -9.22 -6.43 -1.07
N LEU A 34 -8.47 -6.04 -0.03
CA LEU A 34 -8.96 -5.84 1.35
C LEU A 34 -9.38 -4.39 1.66
N LEU A 35 -9.00 -3.43 0.80
CA LEU A 35 -9.45 -2.04 0.88
C LEU A 35 -10.70 -1.78 0.01
N ASN A 36 -10.97 -2.62 -0.99
CA ASN A 36 -12.10 -2.47 -1.90
C ASN A 36 -13.30 -3.33 -1.46
N GLU A 37 -14.31 -2.68 -0.87
CA GLU A 37 -15.55 -3.28 -0.37
C GLU A 37 -16.41 -4.04 -1.41
N LYS A 38 -16.07 -3.98 -2.72
CA LYS A 38 -16.89 -4.55 -3.81
C LYS A 38 -16.15 -5.46 -4.78
N GLY A 39 -14.95 -5.92 -4.44
CA GLY A 39 -14.15 -6.78 -5.30
C GLY A 39 -14.35 -8.27 -5.02
N LYS A 40 -15.06 -8.96 -5.93
CA LYS A 40 -15.22 -10.43 -6.05
C LYS A 40 -16.18 -11.11 -5.05
N GLY A 41 -17.48 -11.10 -5.39
CA GLY A 41 -18.32 -12.32 -5.39
C GLY A 41 -18.62 -13.07 -4.07
N SER A 42 -18.03 -12.75 -2.93
CA SER A 42 -18.48 -13.26 -1.64
C SER A 42 -19.50 -12.28 -1.07
N GLY A 43 -20.78 -12.66 -1.02
CA GLY A 43 -21.89 -11.86 -0.50
C GLY A 43 -21.84 -11.58 1.00
N ASP A 44 -20.66 -11.42 1.59
CA ASP A 44 -20.46 -11.06 2.98
C ASP A 44 -19.90 -9.64 3.11
N ASN A 45 -20.70 -8.77 3.73
CA ASN A 45 -20.26 -7.47 4.23
C ASN A 45 -18.99 -7.66 5.09
N GLU A 46 -18.00 -6.77 5.01
CA GLU A 46 -16.74 -6.82 5.77
C GLU A 46 -16.97 -7.16 7.25
N MET A 47 -17.99 -6.51 7.82
CA MET A 47 -18.42 -6.70 9.20
C MET A 47 -18.90 -8.13 9.51
N GLY A 48 -19.50 -8.82 8.54
CA GLY A 48 -19.91 -10.22 8.67
C GLY A 48 -18.74 -11.19 8.75
N TYR A 49 -17.61 -10.87 8.10
CA TYR A 49 -16.40 -11.67 8.26
C TYR A 49 -15.67 -11.36 9.58
N VAL A 50 -15.65 -10.09 10.00
CA VAL A 50 -15.14 -9.70 11.33
C VAL A 50 -15.88 -10.47 12.41
N GLU A 51 -17.21 -10.54 12.32
CA GLU A 51 -18.06 -11.34 13.21
C GLU A 51 -17.64 -12.81 13.23
N ARG A 52 -17.46 -13.43 12.05
CA ARG A 52 -17.03 -14.84 11.98
C ARG A 52 -15.64 -15.09 12.56
N THR A 53 -14.72 -14.14 12.38
CA THR A 53 -13.32 -14.30 12.79
C THR A 53 -13.14 -14.08 14.29
N LEU A 54 -13.80 -13.05 14.83
CA LEU A 54 -13.64 -12.65 16.23
C LEU A 54 -14.71 -13.26 17.16
N GLY A 55 -15.81 -13.76 16.60
CA GLY A 55 -16.91 -14.34 17.37
C GLY A 55 -17.86 -13.31 18.00
N PHE A 56 -17.80 -12.04 17.59
CA PHE A 56 -18.72 -10.98 18.00
C PHE A 56 -18.86 -9.88 16.96
N ARG A 57 -19.95 -9.11 17.03
CA ARG A 57 -20.18 -7.94 16.16
C ARG A 57 -19.58 -6.68 16.78
N THR A 58 -19.03 -5.82 15.93
CA THR A 58 -18.61 -4.46 16.28
C THR A 58 -19.57 -3.42 15.71
N LYS A 59 -19.48 -2.18 16.21
CA LYS A 59 -20.17 -1.03 15.58
C LYS A 59 -19.64 -0.85 14.15
N ASN A 60 -20.50 -0.38 13.25
CA ASN A 60 -20.08 0.04 11.91
C ASN A 60 -19.02 1.14 12.02
N LEU A 61 -18.05 1.09 11.11
CA LEU A 61 -17.00 2.10 11.00
C LEU A 61 -17.58 3.38 10.41
N ASP A 62 -17.20 4.52 10.98
CA ASP A 62 -17.35 5.81 10.32
C ASP A 62 -16.11 6.13 9.45
N ASP A 63 -16.14 7.26 8.75
CA ASP A 63 -15.04 7.67 7.87
C ASP A 63 -13.72 7.90 8.63
N ARG A 64 -13.78 8.27 9.91
CA ARG A 64 -12.59 8.46 10.75
C ARG A 64 -12.00 7.11 11.12
N ASP A 65 -12.85 6.16 11.51
CA ASP A 65 -12.45 4.79 11.78
C ASP A 65 -11.83 4.13 10.54
N LEU A 66 -12.41 4.32 9.35
CA LEU A 66 -11.86 3.76 8.10
C LEU A 66 -10.45 4.28 7.77
N ARG A 67 -10.20 5.57 7.99
CA ARG A 67 -8.85 6.15 7.84
C ARG A 67 -7.88 5.51 8.84
N LEU A 68 -8.28 5.45 10.10
CA LEU A 68 -7.44 4.87 11.13
C LEU A 68 -7.15 3.38 10.90
N VAL A 69 -8.11 2.60 10.40
CA VAL A 69 -7.89 1.21 9.97
C VAL A 69 -6.84 1.15 8.86
N THR A 70 -6.92 2.04 7.87
CA THR A 70 -5.96 2.08 6.77
C THR A 70 -4.55 2.37 7.27
N ASP A 71 -4.40 3.34 8.18
CA ASP A 71 -3.13 3.72 8.78
C ASP A 71 -2.55 2.63 9.67
N ILE A 72 -3.39 1.99 10.52
CA ILE A 72 -2.96 0.88 11.39
C ILE A 72 -2.53 -0.32 10.55
N VAL A 73 -3.35 -0.77 9.59
CA VAL A 73 -3.04 -1.97 8.79
C VAL A 73 -1.82 -1.70 7.91
N GLY A 74 -1.79 -0.57 7.19
CA GLY A 74 -0.66 -0.18 6.36
C GLY A 74 0.61 -0.04 7.19
N GLY A 75 0.59 0.76 8.23
CA GLY A 75 1.75 0.99 9.08
C GLY A 75 2.25 -0.25 9.83
N THR A 76 1.35 -1.13 10.28
CA THR A 76 1.72 -2.40 10.90
C THR A 76 2.46 -3.31 9.91
N ILE A 77 2.02 -3.38 8.65
CA ILE A 77 2.71 -4.16 7.61
C ILE A 77 4.07 -3.53 7.31
N ARG A 78 4.09 -2.21 7.15
CA ARG A 78 5.28 -1.42 6.82
C ARG A 78 6.39 -1.62 7.83
N TRP A 79 6.03 -1.54 9.11
CA TRP A 79 6.97 -1.68 10.22
C TRP A 79 7.05 -3.09 10.80
N ARG A 80 6.44 -4.10 10.15
CA ARG A 80 6.28 -5.45 10.70
C ARG A 80 7.57 -6.04 11.24
N ARG A 81 8.68 -5.93 10.50
CA ARG A 81 9.96 -6.55 10.90
C ARG A 81 10.55 -5.87 12.14
N TYR A 82 10.39 -4.56 12.27
CA TYR A 82 10.78 -3.82 13.47
C TYR A 82 9.87 -4.16 14.66
N LEU A 83 8.55 -4.20 14.45
CA LEU A 83 7.57 -4.53 15.47
C LEU A 83 7.78 -5.97 15.99
N ASP A 84 8.01 -6.93 15.10
CA ASP A 84 8.29 -8.32 15.46
C ASP A 84 9.58 -8.47 16.27
N TYR A 85 10.62 -7.71 15.92
CA TYR A 85 11.86 -7.66 16.71
C TYR A 85 11.61 -7.14 18.14
N LEU A 86 10.82 -6.07 18.28
CA LEU A 86 10.46 -5.55 19.61
C LEU A 86 9.61 -6.56 20.39
N ILE A 87 8.58 -7.14 19.77
CA ILE A 87 7.71 -8.14 20.44
C ILE A 87 8.55 -9.34 20.89
N GLY A 88 9.42 -9.86 20.01
CA GLY A 88 10.32 -10.97 20.34
C GLY A 88 11.27 -10.65 21.48
N SER A 89 11.87 -9.46 21.48
CA SER A 89 12.76 -8.99 22.56
C SER A 89 12.06 -8.81 23.91
N LEU A 90 10.74 -8.61 23.91
CA LEU A 90 9.95 -8.46 25.13
C LEU A 90 9.38 -9.78 25.65
N CYS A 91 9.32 -10.82 24.81
CA CYS A 91 8.95 -12.18 25.19
C CYS A 91 10.04 -12.85 26.04
N HIS A 92 9.66 -13.89 26.80
CA HIS A 92 10.61 -14.64 27.63
C HIS A 92 11.62 -15.43 26.79
N ASP A 93 11.20 -15.97 25.65
CA ASP A 93 12.07 -16.65 24.69
C ASP A 93 11.54 -16.58 23.25
N ASP A 94 12.39 -16.94 22.28
CA ASP A 94 12.06 -17.01 20.85
C ASP A 94 10.94 -18.01 20.53
N LYS A 95 10.82 -19.07 21.34
CA LYS A 95 9.83 -20.13 21.12
C LYS A 95 8.43 -19.60 21.40
N ALA A 96 8.26 -18.81 22.47
CA ALA A 96 7.02 -18.17 22.86
C ALA A 96 6.51 -17.19 21.79
N PHE A 97 7.42 -16.47 21.13
CA PHE A 97 7.07 -15.63 19.99
C PHE A 97 6.59 -16.46 18.79
N ARG A 98 7.33 -17.52 18.41
CA ARG A 98 7.01 -18.35 17.24
C ARG A 98 5.76 -19.21 17.43
N SER A 99 5.46 -19.63 18.65
CA SER A 99 4.26 -20.41 18.99
C SER A 99 3.04 -19.55 19.30
N MET A 100 3.15 -18.23 19.14
CA MET A 100 2.05 -17.32 19.46
C MET A 100 0.88 -17.53 18.50
N GLU A 101 -0.33 -17.44 19.05
CA GLU A 101 -1.54 -17.51 18.23
C GLU A 101 -1.56 -16.35 17.22
N PRO A 102 -1.86 -16.59 15.93
CA PRO A 102 -1.75 -15.55 14.90
C PRO A 102 -2.54 -14.28 15.20
N LEU A 103 -3.77 -14.40 15.72
CA LEU A 103 -4.60 -13.24 16.07
C LEU A 103 -4.04 -12.46 17.26
N LEU A 104 -3.46 -13.15 18.26
CA LEU A 104 -2.77 -12.51 19.37
C LEU A 104 -1.56 -11.70 18.89
N LEU A 105 -0.81 -12.25 17.94
CA LEU A 105 0.33 -11.55 17.34
C LEU A 105 -0.11 -10.30 16.57
N GLN A 106 -1.26 -10.33 15.87
CA GLN A 106 -1.79 -9.11 15.23
C GLN A 106 -2.20 -8.05 16.25
N ILE A 107 -2.88 -8.44 17.33
CA ILE A 107 -3.27 -7.51 18.40
C ILE A 107 -2.04 -6.84 19.01
N LEU A 108 -0.98 -7.61 19.29
CA LEU A 108 0.28 -7.06 19.78
C LEU A 108 0.93 -6.13 18.75
N ARG A 109 1.02 -6.52 17.48
CA ARG A 109 1.58 -5.67 16.43
C ARG A 109 0.85 -4.34 16.30
N ILE A 110 -0.48 -4.35 16.35
CA ILE A 110 -1.30 -3.13 16.37
C ILE A 110 -0.93 -2.28 17.58
N GLY A 111 -0.95 -2.84 18.79
CA GLY A 111 -0.59 -2.10 20.01
C GLY A 111 0.82 -1.51 19.98
N PHE A 112 1.81 -2.28 19.49
CA PHE A 112 3.19 -1.80 19.33
C PHE A 112 3.26 -0.68 18.29
N TYR A 113 2.57 -0.81 17.15
CA TYR A 113 2.53 0.22 16.12
C TYR A 113 1.90 1.51 16.65
N GLU A 114 0.76 1.42 17.33
CA GLU A 114 0.06 2.55 17.93
C GLU A 114 0.92 3.28 18.96
N ILE A 115 1.62 2.54 19.83
CA ILE A 115 2.51 3.14 20.85
C ILE A 115 3.77 3.71 20.22
N VAL A 116 4.45 2.98 19.33
CA VAL A 116 5.82 3.33 18.89
C VAL A 116 5.85 4.24 17.67
N LYS A 117 4.84 4.17 16.79
CA LYS A 117 4.83 4.89 15.50
C LYS A 117 3.74 5.95 15.40
N LEU A 118 2.56 5.71 15.97
CA LEU A 118 1.48 6.70 15.97
C LEU A 118 1.47 7.60 17.21
N ASP A 119 2.33 7.31 18.19
CA ASP A 119 2.41 8.03 19.47
C ASP A 119 1.06 8.20 20.17
N MET A 120 0.18 7.19 20.04
CA MET A 120 -1.13 7.22 20.69
C MET A 120 -0.99 7.11 22.21
N PRO A 121 -1.94 7.66 22.99
CA PRO A 121 -1.93 7.58 24.44
C PRO A 121 -1.80 6.13 24.94
N SER A 122 -0.67 5.80 25.56
CA SER A 122 -0.31 4.43 25.97
C SER A 122 -1.41 3.73 26.78
N TYR A 123 -2.05 4.44 27.71
CA TYR A 123 -3.10 3.87 28.56
C TYR A 123 -4.31 3.40 27.75
N ALA A 124 -4.72 4.18 26.73
CA ALA A 124 -5.86 3.85 25.88
C ALA A 124 -5.52 2.66 24.97
N VAL A 125 -4.33 2.66 24.37
CA VAL A 125 -3.84 1.57 23.53
C VAL A 125 -3.79 0.25 24.31
N VAL A 126 -3.20 0.26 25.51
CA VAL A 126 -3.11 -0.93 26.37
C VAL A 126 -4.50 -1.45 26.70
N ASP A 127 -5.37 -0.59 27.24
CA ASP A 127 -6.68 -1.02 27.72
C ASP A 127 -7.56 -1.56 26.57
N GLU A 128 -7.56 -0.90 25.41
CA GLU A 128 -8.36 -1.35 24.27
C GLU A 128 -7.86 -2.65 23.64
N ASN A 129 -6.54 -2.82 23.48
CA ASN A 129 -5.98 -4.07 22.96
C ASN A 129 -6.17 -5.23 23.96
N VAL A 130 -6.10 -4.96 25.27
CA VAL A 130 -6.42 -5.94 26.32
C VAL A 130 -7.89 -6.35 26.26
N ARG A 131 -8.81 -5.39 26.13
CA ARG A 131 -10.24 -5.66 25.94
C ARG A 131 -10.48 -6.53 24.71
N LEU A 132 -9.89 -6.17 23.57
CA LEU A 132 -9.99 -6.94 22.32
C LEU A 132 -9.49 -8.37 22.50
N ALA A 133 -8.33 -8.57 23.13
CA ALA A 133 -7.78 -9.89 23.38
C ALA A 133 -8.65 -10.72 24.34
N LYS A 134 -9.21 -10.13 25.39
CA LYS A 134 -10.07 -10.84 26.35
C LYS A 134 -11.31 -11.44 25.71
N VAL A 135 -11.89 -10.76 24.70
CA VAL A 135 -13.14 -11.20 24.07
C VAL A 135 -12.93 -12.05 22.82
N SER A 136 -11.77 -11.94 22.17
CA SER A 136 -11.49 -12.61 20.88
C SER A 136 -10.62 -13.86 21.02
N LEU A 137 -9.95 -14.05 22.14
CA LEU A 137 -8.93 -15.09 22.34
C LEU A 137 -9.21 -15.92 23.60
N ARG A 138 -8.39 -16.95 23.80
CA ARG A 138 -8.42 -17.82 24.98
C ARG A 138 -8.28 -17.05 26.31
N PRO A 139 -8.80 -17.58 27.43
CA PRO A 139 -8.57 -17.04 28.76
C PRO A 139 -7.07 -16.81 29.03
N GLY A 140 -6.73 -15.69 29.66
CA GLY A 140 -5.35 -15.30 29.94
C GLY A 140 -4.65 -14.50 28.84
N ALA A 141 -5.12 -14.53 27.58
CA ALA A 141 -4.51 -13.78 26.48
C ALA A 141 -4.48 -12.26 26.75
N GLY A 142 -5.56 -11.70 27.33
CA GLY A 142 -5.60 -10.29 27.72
C GLY A 142 -4.56 -9.92 28.78
N ASN A 143 -4.23 -10.82 29.70
CA ASN A 143 -3.18 -10.56 30.70
C ASN A 143 -1.79 -10.54 30.06
N MET A 144 -1.55 -11.41 29.08
CA MET A 144 -0.32 -11.43 28.30
C MET A 144 -0.16 -10.12 27.50
N VAL A 145 -1.21 -9.67 26.80
CA VAL A 145 -1.21 -8.38 26.09
C VAL A 145 -0.91 -7.23 27.05
N ASN A 146 -1.57 -7.20 28.20
CA ASN A 146 -1.35 -6.17 29.22
C ASN A 146 0.10 -6.14 29.71
N GLY A 147 0.67 -7.32 30.04
CA GLY A 147 2.04 -7.41 30.53
C GLY A 147 3.07 -6.95 29.50
N ILE A 148 2.94 -7.41 28.25
CA ILE A 148 3.87 -7.06 27.17
C ILE A 148 3.76 -5.57 26.80
N LEU A 149 2.55 -5.04 26.63
CA LEU A 149 2.39 -3.63 26.27
C LEU A 149 2.80 -2.68 27.41
N ARG A 150 2.55 -3.01 28.68
CA ARG A 150 3.05 -2.20 29.80
C ARG A 150 4.58 -2.19 29.86
N LYS A 151 5.21 -3.34 29.62
CA LYS A 151 6.67 -3.42 29.52
C LYS A 151 7.20 -2.56 28.37
N LEU A 152 6.53 -2.57 27.21
CA LEU A 152 6.87 -1.69 26.08
C LEU A 152 6.79 -0.21 26.45
N VAL A 153 5.72 0.20 27.13
CA VAL A 153 5.51 1.60 27.56
C VAL A 153 6.66 2.05 28.47
N LEU A 154 7.02 1.25 29.47
CA LEU A 154 8.14 1.55 30.37
C LEU A 154 9.49 1.70 29.62
N LEU A 155 9.75 0.82 28.66
CA LEU A 155 10.97 0.89 27.84
C LEU A 155 10.97 2.12 26.91
N LYS A 156 9.81 2.50 26.38
CA LYS A 156 9.66 3.71 25.57
C LYS A 156 9.89 4.98 26.40
N GLU A 157 9.29 5.07 27.57
CA GLU A 157 9.41 6.23 28.48
C GLU A 157 10.84 6.42 28.99
N SER A 158 11.57 5.31 29.22
CA SER A 158 13.00 5.34 29.60
C SER A 158 13.96 5.43 28.42
N ASN A 159 13.45 5.60 27.19
CA ASN A 159 14.24 5.61 25.95
C ASN A 159 15.21 4.43 25.81
N SER A 160 14.78 3.25 26.28
CA SER A 160 15.57 2.02 26.37
C SER A 160 14.99 0.89 25.51
N LEU A 161 14.23 1.25 24.46
CA LEU A 161 13.71 0.27 23.50
C LEU A 161 14.86 -0.58 22.93
N PRO A 162 14.70 -1.91 22.83
CA PRO A 162 15.72 -2.76 22.23
C PRO A 162 16.05 -2.30 20.81
N LEU A 163 17.34 -2.13 20.54
CA LEU A 163 17.87 -1.81 19.23
C LEU A 163 18.82 -2.91 18.77
N PRO A 164 18.73 -3.36 17.51
CA PRO A 164 19.70 -4.30 16.97
C PRO A 164 21.08 -3.61 16.89
N LYS A 165 22.12 -4.34 17.27
CA LYS A 165 23.50 -3.83 17.26
C LYS A 165 24.00 -3.67 15.83
N LEU A 166 24.52 -2.48 15.50
CA LEU A 166 25.19 -2.20 14.22
C LEU A 166 26.68 -2.54 14.33
N GLU A 167 26.98 -3.80 14.56
CA GLU A 167 28.33 -4.31 14.77
C GLU A 167 28.58 -5.56 13.89
N GLY A 168 29.85 -5.85 13.63
CA GLY A 168 30.26 -7.02 12.84
C GLY A 168 30.41 -6.73 11.36
N ASP A 169 30.36 -7.79 10.56
CA ASP A 169 30.54 -7.74 9.10
C ASP A 169 29.38 -7.04 8.38
N ASP A 170 29.57 -6.75 7.08
CA ASP A 170 28.56 -6.09 6.25
C ASP A 170 27.20 -6.81 6.28
N ARG A 171 27.20 -8.15 6.45
CA ARG A 171 25.98 -8.94 6.54
C ARG A 171 25.26 -8.72 7.86
N ALA A 172 25.97 -8.67 8.98
CA ALA A 172 25.43 -8.38 10.31
C ALA A 172 24.86 -6.95 10.36
N GLN A 173 25.59 -5.97 9.85
CA GLN A 173 25.13 -4.59 9.75
C GLN A 173 23.87 -4.47 8.88
N ALA A 174 23.83 -5.14 7.72
CA ALA A 174 22.64 -5.14 6.87
C ALA A 174 21.42 -5.80 7.55
N ARG A 175 21.62 -6.84 8.37
CA ARG A 175 20.52 -7.44 9.16
C ARG A 175 19.98 -6.48 10.22
N ALA A 176 20.86 -5.75 10.91
CA ALA A 176 20.47 -4.75 11.88
C ALA A 176 19.69 -3.60 11.22
N LEU A 177 20.19 -3.06 10.11
CA LEU A 177 19.49 -2.03 9.31
C LEU A 177 18.14 -2.54 8.77
N ALA A 178 18.08 -3.79 8.30
CA ALA A 178 16.85 -4.44 7.86
C ALA A 178 15.78 -4.48 8.96
N ILE A 179 16.19 -4.72 10.21
CA ILE A 179 15.28 -4.66 11.36
C ILE A 179 14.88 -3.21 11.64
N LEU A 180 15.84 -2.30 11.82
CA LEU A 180 15.60 -0.90 12.19
C LEU A 180 14.64 -0.20 11.23
N TYR A 181 14.83 -0.41 9.93
CA TYR A 181 14.02 0.22 8.90
C TYR A 181 13.01 -0.73 8.28
N SER A 182 12.77 -1.91 8.85
CA SER A 182 11.74 -2.85 8.40
C SER A 182 11.75 -3.20 6.89
N HIS A 183 12.92 -3.57 6.38
CA HIS A 183 13.11 -4.02 4.99
C HIS A 183 13.70 -5.45 4.94
N PRO A 184 13.49 -6.22 3.86
CA PRO A 184 14.19 -7.48 3.65
C PRO A 184 15.71 -7.29 3.56
N VAL A 185 16.47 -8.22 4.18
CA VAL A 185 17.95 -8.12 4.28
C VAL A 185 18.61 -7.97 2.92
N TRP A 186 18.14 -8.71 1.91
CA TRP A 186 18.69 -8.64 0.55
C TRP A 186 18.54 -7.24 -0.08
N MET A 187 17.42 -6.53 0.18
CA MET A 187 17.22 -5.17 -0.33
C MET A 187 18.20 -4.21 0.33
N VAL A 188 18.34 -4.33 1.65
CA VAL A 188 19.29 -3.50 2.41
C VAL A 188 20.71 -3.73 1.92
N ARG A 189 21.13 -4.99 1.74
CA ARG A 189 22.44 -5.33 1.17
C ARG A 189 22.63 -4.75 -0.23
N ARG A 190 21.60 -4.85 -1.09
CA ARG A 190 21.63 -4.28 -2.44
C ARG A 190 21.78 -2.76 -2.41
N TRP A 191 20.98 -2.06 -1.61
CA TRP A 191 21.01 -0.60 -1.53
C TRP A 191 22.29 -0.07 -0.88
N THR A 192 22.75 -0.70 0.21
CA THR A 192 24.02 -0.33 0.86
C THR A 192 25.20 -0.51 -0.11
N LYS A 193 25.23 -1.62 -0.86
CA LYS A 193 26.27 -1.87 -1.89
C LYS A 193 26.27 -0.84 -3.03
N HIS A 194 25.11 -0.43 -3.54
CA HIS A 194 25.02 0.44 -4.73
C HIS A 194 24.96 1.94 -4.41
N LEU A 195 24.39 2.33 -3.27
CA LEU A 195 24.16 3.73 -2.90
C LEU A 195 25.07 4.19 -1.76
N GLY A 196 25.71 3.27 -1.04
CA GLY A 196 26.33 3.53 0.25
C GLY A 196 25.30 3.54 1.38
N GLN A 197 25.78 3.34 2.62
CA GLN A 197 24.92 3.18 3.79
C GLN A 197 24.03 4.41 4.07
N GLU A 198 24.59 5.63 4.01
CA GLU A 198 23.83 6.85 4.32
C GLU A 198 22.64 7.06 3.37
N LYS A 199 22.87 6.92 2.05
CA LYS A 199 21.81 7.06 1.04
C LYS A 199 20.81 5.90 1.12
N ALA A 200 21.28 4.68 1.41
CA ALA A 200 20.40 3.53 1.63
C ALA A 200 19.47 3.75 2.84
N ILE A 201 19.98 4.32 3.93
CA ILE A 201 19.17 4.69 5.10
C ILE A 201 18.11 5.72 4.71
N LYS A 202 18.47 6.78 3.99
CA LYS A 202 17.51 7.79 3.52
C LYS A 202 16.42 7.16 2.65
N LEU A 203 16.78 6.25 1.74
CA LEU A 203 15.81 5.52 0.91
C LEU A 203 14.88 4.64 1.75
N MET A 204 15.41 3.89 2.72
CA MET A 204 14.60 3.05 3.61
C MET A 204 13.66 3.86 4.50
N MET A 205 14.11 5.03 4.97
CA MET A 205 13.25 5.96 5.71
C MET A 205 12.13 6.49 4.81
N TRP A 206 12.45 6.91 3.59
CA TRP A 206 11.45 7.38 2.62
C TRP A 206 10.42 6.29 2.25
N ASN A 207 10.87 5.04 2.09
CA ASN A 207 9.97 3.91 1.86
C ASN A 207 8.98 3.68 3.01
N ASN A 208 9.34 4.10 4.22
CA ASN A 208 8.49 3.97 5.40
C ASN A 208 7.70 5.24 5.75
N ASP A 209 7.90 6.32 5.00
CA ASP A 209 7.16 7.55 5.19
C ASP A 209 5.72 7.39 4.68
N ASP A 210 4.85 8.30 5.09
CA ASP A 210 3.46 8.27 4.64
C ASP A 210 3.37 8.63 3.15
N PRO A 211 2.61 7.85 2.36
CA PRO A 211 2.57 8.03 0.93
C PRO A 211 1.82 9.32 0.58
N SER A 212 2.48 10.20 -0.16
CA SER A 212 1.81 11.28 -0.87
C SER A 212 1.25 10.76 -2.20
N PHE A 213 0.02 11.13 -2.51
CA PHE A 213 -0.62 10.82 -3.78
C PHE A 213 -0.60 12.04 -4.69
N SER A 214 -0.51 11.82 -5.99
CA SER A 214 -0.65 12.88 -6.98
C SER A 214 -1.86 12.58 -7.85
N LEU A 215 -2.62 13.63 -8.14
CA LEU A 215 -3.80 13.59 -9.01
C LEU A 215 -3.50 14.39 -10.27
N ARG A 216 -3.71 13.76 -11.41
CA ARG A 216 -3.58 14.37 -12.73
C ARG A 216 -4.95 14.86 -13.20
N ALA A 217 -5.06 16.13 -13.57
CA ALA A 217 -6.23 16.70 -14.24
C ALA A 217 -6.47 16.02 -15.59
N ASN A 218 -7.74 15.71 -15.89
CA ASN A 218 -8.09 15.10 -17.16
C ASN A 218 -8.32 16.16 -18.25
N SER A 219 -7.25 16.52 -18.96
CA SER A 219 -7.31 17.42 -20.11
C SER A 219 -8.25 16.93 -21.22
N GLY A 220 -8.48 15.62 -21.35
CA GLY A 220 -9.41 15.05 -22.31
C GLY A 220 -10.88 15.49 -22.09
N LYS A 221 -11.22 15.85 -20.85
CA LYS A 221 -12.52 16.46 -20.49
C LYS A 221 -12.48 17.99 -20.38
N GLY A 222 -11.39 18.61 -20.80
CA GLY A 222 -11.17 20.05 -20.62
C GLY A 222 -10.91 20.45 -19.16
N VAL A 223 -10.61 19.50 -18.25
CA VAL A 223 -10.30 19.81 -16.85
C VAL A 223 -8.84 20.23 -16.73
N THR A 224 -8.63 21.43 -16.18
CA THR A 224 -7.29 21.99 -15.93
C THR A 224 -6.83 21.72 -14.49
N ARG A 225 -5.54 21.95 -14.22
CA ARG A 225 -5.02 21.93 -12.85
C ARG A 225 -5.71 22.98 -11.96
N ALA A 226 -6.05 24.14 -12.50
CA ALA A 226 -6.75 25.19 -11.77
C ALA A 226 -8.15 24.72 -11.33
N ASP A 227 -8.88 24.02 -12.20
CA ASP A 227 -10.20 23.46 -11.87
C ASP A 227 -10.11 22.45 -10.72
N LEU A 228 -9.09 21.58 -10.74
CA LEU A 228 -8.85 20.65 -9.63
C LEU A 228 -8.54 21.37 -8.32
N VAL A 229 -7.71 22.41 -8.37
CA VAL A 229 -7.38 23.23 -7.20
C VAL A 229 -8.64 23.87 -6.61
N MET A 230 -9.53 24.41 -7.44
CA MET A 230 -10.83 24.95 -6.98
C MET A 230 -11.66 23.88 -6.27
N GLN A 231 -11.78 22.70 -6.87
CA GLN A 231 -12.51 21.57 -6.26
C GLN A 231 -11.88 21.15 -4.93
N PHE A 232 -10.55 21.08 -4.84
CA PHE A 232 -9.85 20.68 -3.61
C PHE A 232 -10.02 21.73 -2.51
N ASN A 233 -10.01 23.02 -2.86
CA ASN A 233 -10.32 24.11 -1.92
C ASN A 233 -11.75 24.01 -1.37
N MET A 234 -12.74 23.74 -2.23
CA MET A 234 -14.13 23.54 -1.80
C MET A 234 -14.27 22.34 -0.86
N LEU A 235 -13.54 21.26 -1.13
CA LEU A 235 -13.49 20.06 -0.30
C LEU A 235 -12.61 20.23 0.96
N LYS A 236 -11.94 21.38 1.11
CA LYS A 236 -10.98 21.66 2.19
C LYS A 236 -9.86 20.61 2.28
N VAL A 237 -9.43 20.10 1.14
CA VAL A 237 -8.34 19.12 1.04
C VAL A 237 -7.01 19.86 0.94
N PRO A 238 -6.09 19.70 1.90
CA PRO A 238 -4.74 20.25 1.80
C PRO A 238 -4.02 19.68 0.58
N HIS A 239 -3.45 20.56 -0.23
CA HIS A 239 -2.79 20.16 -1.46
C HIS A 239 -1.62 21.08 -1.79
N GLU A 240 -0.70 20.56 -2.60
CA GLU A 240 0.48 21.27 -3.11
C GLU A 240 0.50 21.12 -4.63
N LEU A 241 0.87 22.17 -5.36
CA LEU A 241 1.08 22.05 -6.79
C LEU A 241 2.32 21.20 -7.08
N SER A 242 2.29 20.49 -8.21
CA SER A 242 3.52 19.88 -8.74
C SER A 242 4.50 20.96 -9.16
N SER A 243 5.76 20.83 -8.75
CA SER A 243 6.87 21.68 -9.22
C SER A 243 7.37 21.30 -10.62
N HIS A 244 6.93 20.17 -11.16
CA HIS A 244 7.50 19.59 -12.39
C HIS A 244 6.48 19.44 -13.52
N LEU A 245 5.18 19.33 -13.21
CA LEU A 245 4.14 19.02 -14.19
C LEU A 245 2.91 19.92 -14.04
N ASP A 246 2.47 20.52 -15.14
CA ASP A 246 1.36 21.49 -15.12
C ASP A 246 -0.03 20.89 -14.94
N HIS A 247 -0.16 19.57 -15.02
CA HIS A 247 -1.43 18.87 -14.86
C HIS A 247 -1.61 18.20 -13.50
N PHE A 248 -0.62 18.28 -12.60
CA PHE A 248 -0.59 17.49 -11.37
C PHE A 248 -0.78 18.34 -10.11
N VAL A 249 -1.53 17.78 -9.16
CA VAL A 249 -1.72 18.30 -7.80
C VAL A 249 -1.40 17.19 -6.81
N ARG A 250 -0.56 17.48 -5.82
CA ARG A 250 -0.15 16.56 -4.75
C ARG A 250 -1.07 16.69 -3.55
N VAL A 251 -1.43 15.55 -2.97
CA VAL A 251 -2.30 15.42 -1.81
C VAL A 251 -1.66 14.44 -0.84
N LYS A 252 -1.30 14.92 0.36
CA LYS A 252 -0.79 14.08 1.46
C LYS A 252 -1.92 13.49 2.29
N THR A 253 -2.98 14.26 2.53
CA THR A 253 -4.13 13.87 3.35
C THR A 253 -5.42 14.29 2.65
N GLY A 254 -6.54 13.58 2.91
CA GLY A 254 -7.84 13.94 2.34
C GLY A 254 -8.19 13.30 0.98
N LEU A 255 -7.42 12.31 0.52
CA LEU A 255 -7.75 11.55 -0.70
C LEU A 255 -9.15 10.91 -0.64
N GLN A 256 -9.59 10.47 0.54
CA GLN A 256 -10.93 9.89 0.72
C GLN A 256 -12.05 10.90 0.38
N SER A 257 -11.88 12.17 0.75
CA SER A 257 -12.85 13.23 0.43
C SER A 257 -12.95 13.43 -1.08
N ILE A 258 -11.84 13.32 -1.81
CA ILE A 258 -11.82 13.36 -3.29
C ILE A 258 -12.57 12.16 -3.88
N ILE A 259 -12.35 10.96 -3.33
CA ILE A 259 -13.03 9.73 -3.76
C ILE A 259 -14.54 9.84 -3.52
N GLN A 260 -14.96 10.32 -2.35
CA GLN A 260 -16.37 10.49 -1.96
C GLN A 260 -17.08 11.55 -2.79
N ALA A 261 -16.41 12.67 -3.08
CA ALA A 261 -16.90 13.71 -3.98
C ALA A 261 -17.04 13.23 -5.43
N GLY A 262 -16.51 12.05 -5.77
CA GLY A 262 -16.75 11.40 -7.05
C GLY A 262 -15.87 11.91 -8.19
N LEU A 263 -14.84 12.73 -7.93
CA LEU A 263 -13.98 13.32 -8.97
C LEU A 263 -13.33 12.25 -9.86
N LEU A 264 -12.86 11.15 -9.26
CA LEU A 264 -12.30 10.00 -9.98
C LEU A 264 -13.38 9.23 -10.76
N LYS A 265 -14.55 9.02 -10.14
CA LYS A 265 -15.68 8.30 -10.77
C LYS A 265 -16.27 9.05 -11.94
N GLN A 266 -16.19 10.37 -11.93
CA GLN A 266 -16.59 11.24 -13.03
C GLN A 266 -15.48 11.41 -14.09
N GLY A 267 -14.29 10.86 -13.87
CA GLY A 267 -13.15 10.97 -14.78
C GLY A 267 -12.59 12.38 -14.90
N LEU A 268 -12.78 13.25 -13.88
CA LEU A 268 -12.24 14.61 -13.87
C LEU A 268 -10.72 14.62 -13.58
N CYS A 269 -10.25 13.60 -12.87
CA CYS A 269 -8.84 13.37 -12.59
C CYS A 269 -8.52 11.87 -12.51
N ALA A 270 -7.24 11.54 -12.51
CA ALA A 270 -6.73 10.20 -12.22
C ALA A 270 -5.66 10.27 -11.13
N VAL A 271 -5.62 9.25 -10.26
CA VAL A 271 -4.48 9.05 -9.36
C VAL A 271 -3.31 8.53 -10.19
N GLN A 272 -2.23 9.30 -10.25
CA GLN A 272 -1.05 8.97 -11.03
C GLN A 272 0.18 9.60 -10.39
N ASP A 273 1.28 8.85 -10.33
CA ASP A 273 2.55 9.37 -9.82
C ASP A 273 3.15 10.41 -10.78
N GLU A 274 3.77 11.45 -10.25
CA GLU A 274 4.45 12.48 -11.06
C GLU A 274 5.61 11.88 -11.87
N SER A 275 6.33 10.89 -11.33
CA SER A 275 7.37 10.17 -12.08
C SER A 275 6.79 9.51 -13.33
N ALA A 276 5.59 8.93 -13.24
CA ALA A 276 4.90 8.36 -14.40
C ALA A 276 4.41 9.45 -15.36
N GLY A 277 4.06 10.63 -14.85
CA GLY A 277 3.73 11.81 -15.68
C GLY A 277 4.94 12.36 -16.44
N LEU A 278 6.11 12.41 -15.81
CA LEU A 278 7.36 12.88 -16.43
C LEU A 278 7.74 12.03 -17.64
N ILE A 279 7.50 10.71 -17.59
CA ILE A 279 7.72 9.84 -18.74
C ILE A 279 6.88 10.27 -19.94
N VAL A 280 5.63 10.70 -19.72
CA VAL A 280 4.76 11.18 -20.81
C VAL A 280 5.26 12.51 -21.36
N SER A 281 5.80 13.39 -20.51
CA SER A 281 6.48 14.61 -20.98
C SER A 281 7.70 14.32 -21.85
N VAL A 282 8.45 13.24 -21.56
CA VAL A 282 9.58 12.80 -22.39
C VAL A 282 9.12 12.23 -23.72
N VAL A 283 8.05 11.42 -23.73
CA VAL A 283 7.44 10.93 -24.99
C VAL A 283 6.91 12.12 -25.82
N ASN A 284 6.44 13.17 -25.16
CA ASN A 284 5.92 14.40 -25.76
C ASN A 284 4.87 14.13 -26.88
N PRO A 285 3.78 13.40 -26.59
CA PRO A 285 2.76 13.03 -27.57
C PRO A 285 2.13 14.27 -28.23
N GLN A 286 2.09 14.30 -29.55
CA GLN A 286 1.49 15.36 -30.36
C GLN A 286 0.20 14.86 -31.03
N PRO A 287 -0.77 15.75 -31.31
CA PRO A 287 -1.91 15.42 -32.15
C PRO A 287 -1.46 14.84 -33.51
N GLY A 288 -2.00 13.68 -33.87
CA GLY A 288 -1.68 13.00 -35.13
C GLY A 288 -0.58 11.93 -35.03
N ASP A 289 0.17 11.87 -33.93
CA ASP A 289 1.19 10.83 -33.73
C ASP A 289 0.61 9.41 -33.76
N SER A 290 1.40 8.46 -34.26
CA SER A 290 1.21 7.03 -34.05
C SER A 290 2.14 6.55 -32.93
N ILE A 291 1.56 6.12 -31.80
CA ILE A 291 2.29 5.72 -30.58
C ILE A 291 1.98 4.27 -30.20
N VAL A 292 3.01 3.53 -29.77
CA VAL A 292 2.84 2.18 -29.18
C VAL A 292 3.21 2.22 -27.71
N ASP A 293 2.31 1.78 -26.84
CA ASP A 293 2.55 1.52 -25.42
C ASP A 293 2.61 0.00 -25.20
N CYS A 294 3.81 -0.53 -24.96
CA CYS A 294 4.13 -1.94 -25.07
C CYS A 294 3.73 -2.79 -23.84
N CYS A 295 3.46 -2.16 -22.70
CA CYS A 295 3.09 -2.80 -21.43
C CYS A 295 2.05 -1.94 -20.71
N ALA A 296 0.99 -1.62 -21.45
CA ALA A 296 0.16 -0.46 -21.20
C ALA A 296 -0.68 -0.54 -19.92
N ALA A 297 -1.15 -1.74 -19.54
CA ALA A 297 -2.21 -1.83 -18.54
C ALA A 297 -1.66 -1.60 -17.11
N PRO A 298 -2.39 -0.95 -16.18
CA PRO A 298 -3.79 -0.52 -16.27
C PRO A 298 -4.02 0.80 -17.06
N GLY A 299 -2.99 1.43 -17.60
CA GLY A 299 -3.16 2.50 -18.61
C GLY A 299 -2.88 3.92 -18.17
N GLY A 300 -2.31 4.18 -16.98
CA GLY A 300 -2.11 5.56 -16.51
C GLY A 300 -1.29 6.44 -17.49
N LYS A 301 -0.22 5.88 -18.07
CA LYS A 301 0.60 6.56 -19.09
C LYS A 301 -0.14 6.64 -20.43
N THR A 302 -0.74 5.54 -20.89
CA THR A 302 -1.61 5.48 -22.08
C THR A 302 -2.68 6.57 -22.08
N LEU A 303 -3.45 6.66 -21.01
CA LEU A 303 -4.54 7.62 -20.83
C LEU A 303 -4.03 9.06 -20.77
N TYR A 304 -2.80 9.26 -20.29
CA TYR A 304 -2.20 10.59 -20.28
C TYR A 304 -1.72 10.97 -21.68
N MET A 305 -1.03 10.07 -22.38
CA MET A 305 -0.64 10.32 -23.77
C MET A 305 -1.85 10.63 -24.64
N ALA A 306 -2.90 9.81 -24.56
CA ALA A 306 -4.14 10.04 -25.31
C ALA A 306 -4.81 11.39 -24.98
N SER A 307 -4.72 11.86 -23.73
CA SER A 307 -5.30 13.15 -23.34
C SER A 307 -4.51 14.36 -23.84
N GLN A 308 -3.28 14.18 -24.32
CA GLN A 308 -2.45 15.20 -24.97
C GLN A 308 -2.59 15.19 -26.51
N MET A 309 -3.07 14.08 -27.08
CA MET A 309 -3.26 13.93 -28.53
C MET A 309 -4.55 14.60 -29.05
N HIS A 310 -5.38 15.15 -28.15
CA HIS A 310 -6.61 15.89 -28.49
C HIS A 310 -7.55 15.15 -29.46
N GLY A 311 -7.63 13.83 -29.35
CA GLY A 311 -8.49 13.00 -30.20
C GLY A 311 -7.97 12.74 -31.62
N GLN A 312 -6.71 13.09 -31.90
CA GLN A 312 -6.07 12.93 -33.22
C GLN A 312 -4.87 11.98 -33.14
N GLY A 313 -4.72 11.09 -34.13
CA GLY A 313 -3.65 10.10 -34.18
C GLY A 313 -4.09 8.72 -33.70
N MET A 314 -3.12 7.86 -33.39
CA MET A 314 -3.36 6.46 -33.00
C MET A 314 -2.46 6.04 -31.85
N LEU A 315 -3.01 5.36 -30.86
CA LEU A 315 -2.29 4.82 -29.71
C LEU A 315 -2.59 3.33 -29.55
N TYR A 316 -1.60 2.48 -29.84
CA TYR A 316 -1.69 1.04 -29.65
C TYR A 316 -1.24 0.64 -28.25
N ALA A 317 -2.18 0.18 -27.42
CA ALA A 317 -1.93 -0.25 -26.05
C ALA A 317 -1.85 -1.79 -25.96
N ILE A 318 -0.63 -2.32 -25.83
CA ILE A 318 -0.35 -3.76 -25.82
C ILE A 318 -0.13 -4.21 -24.37
N ASP A 319 -0.79 -5.31 -23.97
CA ASP A 319 -0.54 -5.97 -22.68
C ASP A 319 -1.01 -7.42 -22.73
N ILE A 320 -0.32 -8.31 -22.02
CA ILE A 320 -0.68 -9.74 -21.96
C ILE A 320 -1.98 -9.97 -21.16
N ASN A 321 -2.31 -9.08 -20.21
CA ASN A 321 -3.42 -9.26 -19.31
C ASN A 321 -4.71 -8.62 -19.85
N LYS A 322 -5.57 -9.47 -20.42
CA LYS A 322 -6.91 -9.10 -20.92
C LYS A 322 -7.78 -8.37 -19.89
N GLY A 323 -7.72 -8.78 -18.61
CA GLY A 323 -8.48 -8.17 -17.53
C GLY A 323 -8.03 -6.74 -17.24
N ARG A 324 -6.72 -6.49 -17.19
CA ARG A 324 -6.17 -5.14 -16.99
C ARG A 324 -6.41 -4.25 -18.22
N LEU A 325 -6.37 -4.79 -19.43
CA LEU A 325 -6.76 -4.04 -20.64
C LEU A 325 -8.23 -3.65 -20.65
N ARG A 326 -9.12 -4.49 -20.11
CA ARG A 326 -10.53 -4.12 -19.93
C ARG A 326 -10.68 -2.89 -19.03
N ILE A 327 -9.95 -2.85 -17.91
CA ILE A 327 -9.92 -1.68 -17.01
C ILE A 327 -9.43 -0.44 -17.77
N LEU A 328 -8.37 -0.57 -18.59
CA LEU A 328 -7.88 0.52 -19.43
C LEU A 328 -8.97 1.03 -20.38
N LYS A 329 -9.66 0.15 -21.11
CA LYS A 329 -10.77 0.55 -22.01
C LYS A 329 -11.89 1.28 -21.29
N GLU A 330 -12.33 0.74 -20.15
CA GLU A 330 -13.41 1.35 -19.35
C GLU A 330 -12.98 2.74 -18.85
N THR A 331 -11.72 2.87 -18.40
CA THR A 331 -11.16 4.14 -17.95
C THR A 331 -10.97 5.13 -19.11
N ALA A 332 -10.57 4.67 -20.29
CA ALA A 332 -10.42 5.51 -21.48
C ALA A 332 -11.75 6.15 -21.90
N LYS A 333 -12.84 5.35 -21.90
CA LYS A 333 -14.20 5.86 -22.13
C LYS A 333 -14.62 6.85 -21.06
N LEU A 334 -14.37 6.53 -19.79
CA LEU A 334 -14.68 7.43 -18.68
C LEU A 334 -13.93 8.77 -18.82
N HIS A 335 -12.70 8.73 -19.30
CA HIS A 335 -11.83 9.89 -19.51
C HIS A 335 -12.07 10.61 -20.85
N GLN A 336 -12.92 10.07 -21.73
CA GLN A 336 -13.20 10.59 -23.08
C GLN A 336 -11.95 10.65 -23.97
N VAL A 337 -11.10 9.63 -23.90
CA VAL A 337 -9.87 9.51 -24.71
C VAL A 337 -9.81 8.19 -25.48
N ASP A 338 -10.90 7.42 -25.49
CA ASP A 338 -10.97 6.11 -26.14
C ASP A 338 -10.89 6.18 -27.68
N GLY A 339 -11.22 7.32 -28.28
CA GLY A 339 -11.23 7.49 -29.75
C GLY A 339 -9.87 7.28 -30.44
N VAL A 340 -8.76 7.47 -29.72
CA VAL A 340 -7.40 7.26 -30.27
C VAL A 340 -6.76 5.95 -29.78
N ILE A 341 -7.39 5.22 -28.84
CA ILE A 341 -6.76 4.07 -28.17
C ILE A 341 -7.25 2.75 -28.78
N THR A 342 -6.32 1.97 -29.32
CA THR A 342 -6.56 0.58 -29.74
C THR A 342 -5.81 -0.37 -28.82
N THR A 343 -6.52 -1.21 -28.07
CA THR A 343 -5.86 -2.20 -27.18
C THR A 343 -5.59 -3.52 -27.90
N ILE A 344 -4.44 -4.14 -27.64
CA ILE A 344 -4.06 -5.42 -28.22
C ILE A 344 -3.66 -6.39 -27.09
N PRO A 345 -4.47 -7.44 -26.82
CA PRO A 345 -4.15 -8.43 -25.80
C PRO A 345 -3.15 -9.46 -26.33
N SER A 346 -1.85 -9.17 -26.21
CA SER A 346 -0.77 -10.03 -26.70
C SER A 346 0.44 -10.00 -25.76
N ASP A 347 1.24 -11.07 -25.79
CA ASP A 347 2.63 -11.00 -25.33
C ASP A 347 3.40 -10.10 -26.30
N LEU A 348 4.14 -9.13 -25.76
CA LEU A 348 4.91 -8.17 -26.54
C LEU A 348 5.98 -8.86 -27.38
N ARG A 349 6.60 -9.93 -26.86
CA ARG A 349 7.69 -10.64 -27.54
C ARG A 349 7.20 -11.29 -28.83
N THR A 350 6.06 -11.99 -28.75
CA THR A 350 5.45 -12.63 -29.92
C THR A 350 4.81 -11.62 -30.86
N PHE A 351 4.28 -10.51 -30.32
CA PHE A 351 3.72 -9.43 -31.14
C PHE A 351 4.80 -8.77 -32.00
N ALA A 352 5.97 -8.50 -31.42
CA ALA A 352 7.09 -7.87 -32.14
C ALA A 352 7.63 -8.74 -33.29
N GLU A 353 7.58 -10.07 -33.16
CA GLU A 353 7.97 -11.00 -34.23
C GLU A 353 6.93 -11.09 -35.35
N SER A 354 5.64 -11.04 -35.00
CA SER A 354 4.54 -11.29 -35.93
C SER A 354 3.98 -10.03 -36.61
N CYS A 355 4.26 -8.84 -36.06
CA CYS A 355 3.70 -7.58 -36.54
C CYS A 355 4.74 -6.47 -36.58
N GLN A 356 5.08 -6.00 -37.79
CA GLN A 356 5.86 -4.78 -37.98
C GLN A 356 4.94 -3.55 -37.99
N LEU A 357 4.49 -3.16 -36.80
CA LEU A 357 3.71 -1.94 -36.64
C LEU A 357 4.64 -0.72 -36.69
N LYS A 358 4.44 0.15 -37.68
CA LYS A 358 5.17 1.43 -37.78
C LYS A 358 4.55 2.44 -36.81
N SER A 359 5.39 3.11 -36.04
CA SER A 359 4.99 4.15 -35.10
C SER A 359 6.05 5.23 -35.04
N ASP A 360 5.62 6.45 -34.75
CA ASP A 360 6.51 7.60 -34.54
C ASP A 360 7.20 7.49 -33.19
N LYS A 361 6.51 6.89 -32.19
CA LYS A 361 6.98 6.79 -30.81
C LYS A 361 6.62 5.43 -30.21
N VAL A 362 7.54 4.89 -29.42
CA VAL A 362 7.34 3.64 -28.67
C VAL A 362 7.67 3.88 -27.20
N LEU A 363 6.74 3.53 -26.31
CA LEU A 363 6.90 3.52 -24.88
C LEU A 363 6.96 2.09 -24.37
N LEU A 364 8.06 1.72 -23.71
CA LEU A 364 8.20 0.45 -23.02
C LEU A 364 8.29 0.68 -21.51
N ASP A 365 7.14 0.58 -20.82
CA ASP A 365 7.07 0.50 -19.36
C ASP A 365 7.25 -0.95 -18.90
N ALA A 366 8.49 -1.44 -18.97
CA ALA A 366 8.78 -2.86 -18.75
C ALA A 366 8.31 -3.36 -17.37
N PRO A 367 7.78 -4.59 -17.27
CA PRO A 367 7.42 -5.19 -15.99
C PRO A 367 8.66 -5.27 -15.09
N CYS A 368 8.57 -4.65 -13.91
CA CYS A 368 9.69 -4.52 -12.99
C CYS A 368 9.34 -5.04 -11.58
N SER A 369 10.33 -5.08 -10.70
CA SER A 369 10.18 -5.56 -9.31
C SER A 369 9.34 -4.66 -8.41
N GLY A 370 8.95 -3.46 -8.85
CA GLY A 370 8.13 -2.53 -8.07
C GLY A 370 8.84 -1.89 -6.87
N LEU A 371 10.17 -2.02 -6.75
CA LEU A 371 10.92 -1.52 -5.58
C LEU A 371 10.88 0.01 -5.44
N GLY A 372 10.62 0.75 -6.51
CA GLY A 372 10.51 2.21 -6.48
C GLY A 372 9.18 2.74 -5.92
N VAL A 373 8.19 1.86 -5.66
CA VAL A 373 6.85 2.26 -5.19
C VAL A 373 6.51 1.68 -3.82
N LEU A 374 7.52 1.24 -3.05
CA LEU A 374 7.33 0.57 -1.75
C LEU A 374 6.60 1.43 -0.72
N SER A 375 6.80 2.76 -0.73
CA SER A 375 6.06 3.69 0.15
C SER A 375 4.55 3.65 -0.07
N LYS A 376 4.12 3.43 -1.31
CA LYS A 376 2.70 3.41 -1.73
C LYS A 376 2.08 2.03 -1.68
N VAL A 377 2.86 0.99 -1.95
CA VAL A 377 2.36 -0.39 -2.02
C VAL A 377 3.02 -1.22 -0.94
N VAL A 378 2.46 -1.07 0.27
CA VAL A 378 3.00 -1.66 1.50
C VAL A 378 3.04 -3.19 1.46
N VAL A 379 2.17 -3.82 0.66
CA VAL A 379 2.18 -5.29 0.51
C VAL A 379 3.37 -5.83 -0.27
N TYR A 380 4.08 -5.04 -1.08
CA TYR A 380 5.32 -5.55 -1.68
C TYR A 380 6.40 -5.82 -0.64
N GLN A 381 6.46 -5.07 0.48
CA GLN A 381 7.37 -5.41 1.58
C GLN A 381 7.02 -6.78 2.17
N LEU A 382 5.72 -7.10 2.28
CA LEU A 382 5.24 -8.38 2.82
C LEU A 382 5.37 -9.55 1.82
N ILE A 383 5.11 -9.31 0.53
CA ILE A 383 5.31 -10.27 -0.56
C ILE A 383 6.80 -10.59 -0.70
N CYS A 384 7.67 -9.58 -0.68
CA CYS A 384 9.12 -9.82 -0.72
C CYS A 384 9.61 -10.59 0.50
N LEU A 385 9.00 -10.39 1.68
CA LEU A 385 9.30 -11.19 2.88
C LEU A 385 8.84 -12.65 2.71
N LYS A 386 7.65 -12.89 2.15
CA LYS A 386 7.05 -14.23 1.98
C LYS A 386 7.67 -15.03 0.83
N ILE A 387 7.93 -14.40 -0.32
CA ILE A 387 8.58 -15.04 -1.48
C ILE A 387 9.97 -15.54 -1.08
N LEU A 388 10.70 -14.83 -0.21
CA LEU A 388 12.01 -15.29 0.27
C LEU A 388 11.95 -16.47 1.24
N VAL A 389 10.94 -16.52 2.12
CA VAL A 389 10.74 -17.69 3.01
C VAL A 389 10.43 -18.94 2.18
N ALA A 390 9.66 -18.80 1.10
CA ALA A 390 9.39 -19.90 0.17
C ALA A 390 10.60 -20.29 -0.70
N LEU A 391 11.51 -19.34 -0.99
CA LEU A 391 12.71 -19.55 -1.81
C LEU A 391 14.00 -19.75 -0.99
N ASN A 392 13.93 -19.95 0.33
CA ASN A 392 15.08 -20.17 1.24
C ASN A 392 16.19 -19.08 1.20
N PHE A 393 15.90 -17.88 0.72
CA PHE A 393 16.92 -16.84 0.53
C PHE A 393 17.36 -16.11 1.81
N ASP A 394 16.70 -16.33 2.95
CA ASP A 394 17.16 -15.78 4.24
C ASP A 394 18.36 -16.57 4.81
N ASN A 395 18.65 -17.77 4.26
CA ASN A 395 19.76 -18.64 4.67
C ASN A 395 20.79 -18.95 3.58
N THR A 396 20.59 -18.50 2.33
CA THR A 396 21.56 -18.79 1.27
C THR A 396 22.71 -17.80 1.29
N LYS A 397 23.90 -18.37 1.48
CA LYS A 397 25.15 -17.80 0.98
C LYS A 397 24.93 -17.49 -0.51
N ASP A 398 25.26 -16.27 -0.90
CA ASP A 398 25.49 -15.83 -2.28
C ASP A 398 24.26 -15.65 -3.19
N VAL A 399 23.77 -14.40 -3.26
CA VAL A 399 23.56 -13.58 -4.48
C VAL A 399 23.81 -12.11 -4.13
#